data_AF-A0A2W4UQ51-F1
#
_entry.id   AF-A0A2W4UQ51-F1
#
_cell.length_a   1.000
_cell.length_b   1.000
_cell.length_c   1.000
_cell.angle_alpha   90.00
_cell.angle_beta   90.00
_cell.angle_gamma   90.00
#
_symmetry.space_group_name_H-M   'P 1'
#
loop_
_entity.id
_entity.type
_entity.pdbx_description
1 polymer ?
#
loop_
_entity_poly.entity_id
_entity_poly.type
_entity_poly.pdbx_seq_one_letter_code
_entity_poly.pdbx_strand_id
1 'polypeptide(L)'
;MSNVQRNTERASYGWQKALSKRLKIGLSLAGIAIGCTVSPMRAIADADEVAPTEIEEGVVRSPAANTFQQAAALATEAVATAQTAATAPQWDTVVAQWLEAIALLQTIPPESPSRLLAQRQIRGYLQQLQDAQRRAEQSSPGLGTASLGSDLFNAQLAGYLSYVETVGTPDVLIVGSSRALQGIDPHELQQALAAQGYADINVYNFSVNGATAQVVEFMMGNLLPEPLPPVVVWGDGSRAFNEGRRDRTWESLRSSPAYRSAQTMPGALAFSPVAKQPMQLTRRITANSPLIELPGNLDVLGFSAVSDRFNPQTYYQQTPKVEGRYDGAYDGFALDGAQADALGRIAANMQGQNVQLMFVNLPLSGSYLDNFRLYYEQQFQRFLQTQSSQKGFALVDLLTQWENQPGFFADPSHINQDGARAIARQLAQQPALTNALNSIRSSDPSSEPSAEPPPSTDLLLERLRPTQIDPNQSAPVRRPPPPVPPTPPNPPN
;
A
#
# COMPACT_ATOMS: atom_id res chain seq x y z
N MET A 1 -32.63 -16.41 -38.36
CA MET A 1 -33.54 -15.25 -38.53
C MET A 1 -34.29 -15.02 -37.21
N SER A 2 -34.82 -13.81 -36.99
CA SER A 2 -35.82 -13.44 -35.96
C SER A 2 -35.62 -13.95 -34.51
N ASN A 3 -34.95 -13.16 -33.65
CA ASN A 3 -35.50 -12.65 -32.37
C ASN A 3 -34.42 -11.99 -31.47
N VAL A 4 -33.63 -11.05 -32.02
CA VAL A 4 -32.71 -10.18 -31.23
C VAL A 4 -33.11 -8.69 -31.31
N GLN A 5 -33.96 -8.31 -32.26
CA GLN A 5 -34.53 -6.96 -32.37
C GLN A 5 -35.91 -6.89 -31.71
N ARG A 6 -35.94 -6.54 -30.42
CA ARG A 6 -37.05 -5.88 -29.68
C ARG A 6 -36.70 -5.75 -28.19
N ASN A 7 -35.85 -4.76 -27.85
CA ASN A 7 -35.78 -4.20 -26.48
C ASN A 7 -34.97 -2.89 -26.34
N THR A 8 -34.34 -2.38 -27.40
CA THR A 8 -33.46 -1.20 -27.36
C THR A 8 -34.15 0.17 -27.54
N GLU A 9 -35.48 0.21 -27.70
CA GLU A 9 -36.22 1.43 -28.09
C GLU A 9 -37.13 2.01 -26.99
N ARG A 10 -36.83 1.80 -25.70
CA ARG A 10 -37.65 2.32 -24.58
C ARG A 10 -36.92 3.09 -23.46
N ALA A 11 -35.70 3.54 -23.72
CA ALA A 11 -34.90 4.35 -22.78
C ALA A 11 -34.53 5.77 -23.31
N SER A 12 -35.09 6.19 -24.46
CA SER A 12 -34.66 7.38 -25.22
C SER A 12 -35.61 8.59 -25.17
N TYR A 13 -36.56 8.63 -24.21
CA TYR A 13 -37.48 9.76 -24.01
C TYR A 13 -37.61 10.09 -22.51
N GLY A 14 -36.89 11.11 -22.03
CA GLY A 14 -36.97 11.51 -20.61
C GLY A 14 -36.11 12.69 -20.13
N TRP A 15 -34.98 12.99 -20.76
CA TRP A 15 -33.94 13.86 -20.16
C TRP A 15 -33.66 15.21 -20.86
N GLN A 16 -34.57 15.71 -21.72
CA GLN A 16 -34.41 17.00 -22.44
C GLN A 16 -35.24 18.18 -21.89
N LYS A 17 -35.78 18.11 -20.66
CA LYS A 17 -36.56 19.21 -20.04
C LYS A 17 -36.16 19.54 -18.60
N ALA A 18 -34.86 19.69 -18.33
CA ALA A 18 -34.35 20.08 -17.00
C ALA A 18 -33.23 21.15 -17.00
N LEU A 19 -32.69 21.58 -18.16
CA LEU A 19 -31.47 22.40 -18.20
C LEU A 19 -31.56 23.65 -19.10
N SER A 20 -32.61 24.47 -18.93
CA SER A 20 -32.76 25.72 -19.70
C SER A 20 -33.53 26.84 -18.98
N LYS A 21 -32.95 27.41 -17.91
CA LYS A 21 -33.24 28.78 -17.44
C LYS A 21 -32.17 29.30 -16.45
N ARG A 22 -31.87 30.60 -16.54
CA ARG A 22 -30.95 31.39 -15.68
C ARG A 22 -29.44 31.22 -15.90
N LEU A 23 -28.95 31.60 -17.08
CA LEU A 23 -27.64 32.26 -17.22
C LEU A 23 -27.66 33.30 -18.37
N LYS A 24 -27.97 34.56 -18.02
CA LYS A 24 -27.77 35.79 -18.81
C LYS A 24 -27.65 36.97 -17.84
N ILE A 25 -27.09 38.09 -18.32
CA ILE A 25 -26.49 39.20 -17.54
C ILE A 25 -25.10 38.79 -17.01
N GLY A 26 -24.03 39.54 -17.27
CA GLY A 26 -23.92 40.73 -18.14
C GLY A 26 -22.60 41.46 -17.92
N LEU A 27 -21.74 41.51 -18.94
CA LEU A 27 -20.44 42.20 -18.85
C LEU A 27 -20.62 43.70 -19.09
N SER A 28 -20.29 44.54 -18.10
CA SER A 28 -20.23 46.00 -18.25
C SER A 28 -19.09 46.58 -17.42
N LEU A 29 -18.25 47.41 -18.08
CA LEU A 29 -17.20 48.21 -17.46
C LEU A 29 -17.71 49.65 -17.23
N ALA A 30 -17.77 50.05 -15.97
CA ALA A 30 -17.79 51.44 -15.50
C ALA A 30 -17.41 51.41 -14.00
N GLY A 31 -16.71 52.39 -13.42
CA GLY A 31 -16.42 53.73 -13.91
C GLY A 31 -16.82 54.72 -12.81
N ILE A 32 -15.93 54.94 -11.84
CA ILE A 32 -16.23 55.72 -10.63
C ILE A 32 -16.39 57.19 -10.98
N ALA A 33 -17.50 57.80 -10.53
CA ALA A 33 -17.72 59.24 -10.53
C ALA A 33 -18.45 59.67 -9.25
N ILE A 34 -18.13 60.86 -8.75
CA ILE A 34 -18.55 61.38 -7.44
C ILE A 34 -19.83 62.22 -7.59
N GLY A 35 -20.71 62.19 -6.58
CA GLY A 35 -21.95 62.99 -6.59
C GLY A 35 -22.63 63.08 -5.21
N CYS A 36 -22.15 63.99 -4.36
CA CYS A 36 -22.73 64.24 -3.04
C CYS A 36 -23.81 65.32 -3.09
N THR A 37 -25.02 65.03 -2.59
CA THR A 37 -25.90 66.03 -1.94
C THR A 37 -26.83 65.36 -0.93
N VAL A 38 -26.72 65.74 0.34
CA VAL A 38 -27.81 65.67 1.32
C VAL A 38 -27.80 67.00 2.06
N SER A 39 -28.96 67.56 2.38
CA SER A 39 -29.09 68.84 3.10
C SER A 39 -30.13 68.73 4.22
N PRO A 40 -30.00 69.55 5.29
CA PRO A 40 -30.23 69.06 6.64
C PRO A 40 -31.53 69.57 7.28
N MET A 41 -31.91 68.98 8.43
CA MET A 41 -32.85 69.64 9.33
C MET A 41 -32.49 69.52 10.81
N ARG A 42 -31.71 70.51 11.25
CA ARG A 42 -31.86 71.29 12.49
C ARG A 42 -31.82 70.56 13.85
N ALA A 43 -30.65 70.69 14.47
CA ALA A 43 -30.31 70.42 15.86
C ALA A 43 -31.30 70.92 16.94
N ILE A 44 -31.23 70.26 18.09
CA ILE A 44 -31.28 70.88 19.42
C ILE A 44 -29.92 70.59 20.07
N ALA A 45 -29.39 71.52 20.85
CA ALA A 45 -28.07 71.43 21.47
C ALA A 45 -28.14 70.92 22.91
N ASP A 46 -27.05 70.33 23.38
CA ASP A 46 -26.39 70.84 24.58
C ASP A 46 -24.86 70.68 24.40
N ALA A 47 -24.06 71.40 25.19
CA ALA A 47 -22.62 71.53 24.98
C ALA A 47 -21.78 70.94 26.11
N ASP A 48 -20.71 70.24 25.74
CA ASP A 48 -19.43 70.35 26.45
C ASP A 48 -18.27 70.05 25.49
N GLU A 49 -17.21 70.86 25.52
CA GLU A 49 -16.14 70.86 24.51
C GLU A 49 -14.81 70.38 25.12
N VAL A 50 -14.49 69.09 24.95
CA VAL A 50 -13.15 68.55 25.19
C VAL A 50 -12.77 67.56 24.08
N ALA A 51 -12.05 68.05 23.07
CA ALA A 51 -11.13 67.21 22.32
C ALA A 51 -9.82 67.08 23.13
N PRO A 52 -9.13 65.92 23.09
CA PRO A 52 -8.19 65.74 21.98
C PRO A 52 -8.05 64.30 21.44
N THR A 53 -7.30 64.21 20.34
CA THR A 53 -6.70 62.99 19.74
C THR A 53 -7.65 61.94 19.18
N GLU A 54 -7.61 61.82 17.85
CA GLU A 54 -7.99 60.62 17.12
C GLU A 54 -7.16 59.43 17.64
N ILE A 55 -7.82 58.36 18.05
CA ILE A 55 -7.21 57.03 18.15
C ILE A 55 -7.66 56.29 16.90
N GLU A 56 -6.74 55.94 16.01
CA GLU A 56 -7.05 54.98 14.95
C GLU A 56 -7.42 53.64 15.61
N GLU A 57 -8.68 53.20 15.47
CA GLU A 57 -9.11 51.87 15.88
C GLU A 57 -8.49 50.81 14.96
N GLY A 58 -7.23 50.50 15.21
CA GLY A 58 -6.52 49.37 14.59
C GLY A 58 -7.22 48.08 14.94
N VAL A 59 -8.08 47.58 14.04
CA VAL A 59 -8.91 46.39 14.23
C VAL A 59 -8.03 45.18 14.57
N VAL A 60 -7.98 44.82 15.86
CA VAL A 60 -7.17 43.71 16.38
C VAL A 60 -7.77 42.37 15.93
N ARG A 61 -7.39 41.94 14.72
CA ARG A 61 -7.75 40.64 14.17
C ARG A 61 -7.19 39.53 15.07
N SER A 62 -8.05 38.58 15.42
CA SER A 62 -7.66 37.47 16.30
C SER A 62 -6.54 36.62 15.67
N PRO A 63 -5.68 35.96 16.48
CA PRO A 63 -4.57 35.17 15.94
C PRO A 63 -4.99 34.15 14.89
N ALA A 64 -6.09 33.42 15.12
CA ALA A 64 -6.62 32.47 14.15
C ALA A 64 -7.10 33.13 12.83
N ALA A 65 -7.67 34.34 12.87
CA ALA A 65 -8.04 35.08 11.67
C ALA A 65 -6.81 35.49 10.86
N ASN A 66 -5.70 35.85 11.53
CA ASN A 66 -4.43 36.15 10.88
C ASN A 66 -3.82 34.89 10.24
N THR A 67 -3.84 33.75 10.94
CA THR A 67 -3.41 32.45 10.39
C THR A 67 -4.21 32.05 9.14
N PHE A 68 -5.55 32.21 9.17
CA PHE A 68 -6.40 31.97 8.00
C PHE A 68 -6.06 32.91 6.83
N GLN A 69 -5.79 34.18 7.10
CA GLN A 69 -5.43 35.16 6.07
C GLN A 69 -4.08 34.81 5.42
N GLN A 70 -3.08 34.42 6.21
CA GLN A 70 -1.76 34.02 5.71
C GLN A 70 -1.83 32.74 4.87
N ALA A 71 -2.53 31.71 5.36
CA ALA A 71 -2.74 30.47 4.62
C ALA A 71 -3.53 30.69 3.32
N ALA A 72 -4.55 31.57 3.33
CA ALA A 72 -5.29 31.94 2.13
C ALA A 72 -4.45 32.75 1.13
N ALA A 73 -3.50 33.56 1.59
CA ALA A 73 -2.56 34.28 0.72
C ALA A 73 -1.62 33.30 0.00
N LEU A 74 -0.95 32.41 0.73
CA LEU A 74 -0.10 31.35 0.15
C LEU A 74 -0.86 30.42 -0.79
N ALA A 75 -2.10 30.04 -0.44
CA ALA A 75 -2.97 29.27 -1.33
C ALA A 75 -3.34 30.02 -2.62
N THR A 76 -3.51 31.35 -2.55
CA THR A 76 -3.76 32.18 -3.74
C THR A 76 -2.50 32.30 -4.59
N GLU A 77 -1.33 32.42 -3.97
CA GLU A 77 -0.03 32.43 -4.63
C GLU A 77 0.25 31.09 -5.34
N ALA A 78 0.02 29.96 -4.66
CA ALA A 78 0.14 28.61 -5.23
C ALA A 78 -0.75 28.43 -6.48
N VAL A 79 -1.99 28.94 -6.45
CA VAL A 79 -2.90 28.94 -7.61
C VAL A 79 -2.41 29.86 -8.74
N ALA A 80 -1.74 30.97 -8.43
CA ALA A 80 -1.16 31.87 -9.43
C ALA A 80 0.10 31.25 -10.07
N THR A 81 1.04 30.73 -9.27
CA THR A 81 2.24 30.03 -9.74
C THR A 81 1.86 28.82 -10.59
N ALA A 82 0.83 28.06 -10.21
CA ALA A 82 0.29 26.92 -10.96
C ALA A 82 -0.30 27.28 -12.35
N GLN A 83 -0.65 28.55 -12.61
CA GLN A 83 -1.11 28.98 -13.95
C GLN A 83 0.06 29.19 -14.92
N THR A 84 1.27 29.40 -14.40
CA THR A 84 2.48 29.69 -15.20
C THR A 84 3.55 28.59 -15.14
N ALA A 85 3.42 27.62 -14.23
CA ALA A 85 4.38 26.53 -14.07
C ALA A 85 4.37 25.56 -15.26
N ALA A 86 5.55 25.30 -15.82
CA ALA A 86 5.77 24.45 -16.99
C ALA A 86 6.98 23.49 -16.82
N THR A 87 7.77 23.64 -15.77
CA THR A 87 8.92 22.78 -15.44
C THR A 87 8.84 22.30 -13.99
N ALA A 88 9.48 21.17 -13.65
CA ALA A 88 9.43 20.63 -12.28
C ALA A 88 9.78 21.66 -11.19
N PRO A 89 10.89 22.43 -11.24
CA PRO A 89 11.18 23.43 -10.20
C PRO A 89 10.09 24.50 -9.99
N GLN A 90 9.29 24.79 -11.02
CA GLN A 90 8.14 25.71 -10.91
C GLN A 90 6.95 25.02 -10.23
N TRP A 91 6.73 23.72 -10.48
CA TRP A 91 5.72 22.93 -9.77
C TRP A 91 6.14 22.57 -8.34
N ASP A 92 7.43 22.36 -8.08
CA ASP A 92 7.99 22.19 -6.73
C ASP A 92 7.76 23.45 -5.88
N THR A 93 7.82 24.64 -6.51
CA THR A 93 7.45 25.91 -5.88
C THR A 93 5.95 25.93 -5.50
N VAL A 94 5.06 25.46 -6.38
CA VAL A 94 3.62 25.31 -6.08
C VAL A 94 3.39 24.32 -4.93
N VAL A 95 4.12 23.20 -4.93
CA VAL A 95 4.07 22.17 -3.87
C VAL A 95 4.49 22.77 -2.51
N ALA A 96 5.59 23.53 -2.47
CA ALA A 96 6.04 24.21 -1.27
C ALA A 96 5.02 25.23 -0.74
N GLN A 97 4.46 26.07 -1.60
CA GLN A 97 3.43 27.06 -1.22
C GLN A 97 2.16 26.38 -0.66
N TRP A 98 1.74 25.23 -1.20
CA TRP A 98 0.64 24.43 -0.63
C TRP A 98 0.99 23.81 0.72
N LEU A 99 2.19 23.26 0.89
CA LEU A 99 2.65 22.68 2.16
C LEU A 99 2.70 23.74 3.26
N GLU A 100 3.20 24.94 2.97
CA GLU A 100 3.25 26.05 3.93
C GLU A 100 1.84 26.54 4.30
N ALA A 101 0.94 26.69 3.32
CA ALA A 101 -0.47 27.01 3.57
C ALA A 101 -1.18 25.97 4.46
N ILE A 102 -0.88 24.69 4.28
CA ILE A 102 -1.38 23.60 5.13
C ILE A 102 -0.77 23.67 6.54
N ALA A 103 0.54 23.86 6.65
CA ALA A 103 1.26 23.94 7.93
C ALA A 103 0.74 25.10 8.79
N LEU A 104 0.50 26.28 8.22
CA LEU A 104 -0.13 27.40 8.92
C LEU A 104 -1.50 27.01 9.50
N LEU A 105 -2.39 26.39 8.71
CA LEU A 105 -3.69 25.92 9.21
C LEU A 105 -3.58 24.82 10.27
N GLN A 106 -2.49 24.03 10.26
CA GLN A 106 -2.23 23.04 11.29
C GLN A 106 -1.84 23.67 12.64
N THR A 107 -1.23 24.87 12.65
CA THR A 107 -0.89 25.61 13.90
C THR A 107 -2.11 26.01 14.73
N ILE A 108 -3.31 26.08 14.12
CA ILE A 108 -4.56 26.40 14.82
C ILE A 108 -4.88 25.27 15.83
N PRO A 109 -4.88 25.55 17.16
CA PRO A 109 -4.97 24.51 18.18
C PRO A 109 -6.22 23.62 18.07
N PRO A 110 -6.18 22.35 18.50
CA PRO A 110 -7.31 21.43 18.41
C PRO A 110 -8.56 21.96 19.12
N GLU A 111 -8.39 22.56 20.29
CA GLU A 111 -9.47 23.16 21.11
C GLU A 111 -9.99 24.52 20.57
N SER A 112 -9.44 25.02 19.46
CA SER A 112 -9.89 26.29 18.89
C SER A 112 -11.27 26.13 18.23
N PRO A 113 -12.24 27.05 18.45
CA PRO A 113 -13.48 27.10 17.68
C PRO A 113 -13.26 27.20 16.15
N SER A 114 -12.07 27.64 15.72
CA SER A 114 -11.66 27.69 14.31
C SER A 114 -11.25 26.33 13.72
N ARG A 115 -11.00 25.30 14.54
CA ARG A 115 -10.37 24.04 14.11
C ARG A 115 -11.16 23.30 13.02
N LEU A 116 -12.49 23.31 13.10
CA LEU A 116 -13.35 22.67 12.11
C LEU A 116 -13.27 23.34 10.72
N LEU A 117 -13.08 24.66 10.67
CA LEU A 117 -12.88 25.41 9.43
C LEU A 117 -11.49 25.15 8.84
N ALA A 118 -10.46 25.14 9.69
CA ALA A 118 -9.10 24.79 9.31
C ALA A 118 -9.01 23.38 8.71
N GLN A 119 -9.60 22.37 9.36
CA GLN A 119 -9.68 21.00 8.82
C GLN A 119 -10.36 20.94 7.44
N ARG A 120 -11.42 21.74 7.21
CA ARG A 120 -12.11 21.78 5.92
C ARG A 120 -11.23 22.39 4.82
N GLN A 121 -10.48 23.45 5.11
CA GLN A 121 -9.56 24.06 4.16
C GLN A 121 -8.34 23.16 3.89
N ILE A 122 -7.75 22.54 4.91
CA ILE A 122 -6.65 21.57 4.77
C ILE A 122 -7.02 20.46 3.79
N ARG A 123 -8.25 19.90 3.85
CA ARG A 123 -8.70 18.88 2.88
C ARG A 123 -8.73 19.40 1.43
N GLY A 124 -9.09 20.66 1.21
CA GLY A 124 -9.04 21.29 -0.11
C GLY A 124 -7.62 21.54 -0.58
N TYR A 125 -6.73 22.01 0.30
CA TYR A 125 -5.33 22.27 -0.01
C TYR A 125 -4.55 20.98 -0.28
N LEU A 126 -4.83 19.89 0.45
CA LEU A 126 -4.26 18.56 0.20
C LEU A 126 -4.59 18.03 -1.20
N GLN A 127 -5.79 18.33 -1.73
CA GLN A 127 -6.14 17.98 -3.11
C GLN A 127 -5.31 18.80 -4.13
N GLN A 128 -5.13 20.10 -3.89
CA GLN A 128 -4.34 20.97 -4.77
C GLN A 128 -2.83 20.64 -4.70
N LEU A 129 -2.32 20.28 -3.52
CA LEU A 129 -0.98 19.73 -3.30
C LEU A 129 -0.76 18.48 -4.14
N GLN A 130 -1.67 17.51 -4.07
CA GLN A 130 -1.58 16.27 -4.85
C GLN A 130 -1.66 16.54 -6.36
N ASP A 131 -2.44 17.53 -6.79
CA ASP A 131 -2.51 17.96 -8.20
C ASP A 131 -1.23 18.67 -8.66
N ALA A 132 -0.52 19.37 -7.77
CA ALA A 132 0.77 20.00 -8.04
C ALA A 132 1.92 18.98 -8.08
N GLN A 133 1.96 18.02 -7.13
CA GLN A 133 2.96 16.94 -7.10
C GLN A 133 2.95 16.14 -8.41
N ARG A 134 1.76 15.70 -8.87
CA ARG A 134 1.62 14.98 -10.15
C ARG A 134 2.08 15.79 -11.38
N ARG A 135 2.11 17.12 -11.28
CA ARG A 135 2.61 18.00 -12.35
C ARG A 135 4.10 18.27 -12.23
N ALA A 136 4.68 18.26 -11.03
CA ALA A 136 6.13 18.23 -10.83
C ALA A 136 6.73 16.93 -11.39
N GLU A 137 6.15 15.77 -11.07
CA GLU A 137 6.51 14.48 -11.68
C GLU A 137 6.48 14.55 -13.22
N GLN A 138 5.36 15.01 -13.80
CA GLN A 138 5.17 15.11 -15.26
C GLN A 138 6.10 16.13 -15.94
N SER A 139 6.60 17.11 -15.20
CA SER A 139 7.46 18.19 -15.71
C SER A 139 8.93 18.01 -15.33
N SER A 140 9.30 16.87 -14.75
CA SER A 140 10.66 16.54 -14.33
C SER A 140 11.50 16.03 -15.51
N PRO A 141 12.63 16.68 -15.85
CA PRO A 141 13.67 16.06 -16.65
C PRO A 141 14.18 14.84 -15.87
N GLY A 142 13.96 13.64 -16.41
CA GLY A 142 13.93 12.42 -15.59
C GLY A 142 15.21 12.11 -14.82
N LEU A 143 15.05 11.93 -13.50
CA LEU A 143 15.78 10.86 -12.80
C LEU A 143 15.36 9.51 -13.40
N GLY A 144 16.25 8.53 -13.37
CA GLY A 144 16.22 7.35 -14.26
C GLY A 144 15.05 6.35 -14.12
N THR A 145 14.05 6.61 -13.28
CA THR A 145 12.87 5.76 -13.12
C THR A 145 11.63 6.42 -13.75
N ALA A 146 11.06 5.74 -14.74
CA ALA A 146 9.72 6.06 -15.21
C ALA A 146 8.72 5.85 -14.06
N SER A 147 7.76 6.76 -13.86
CA SER A 147 6.80 6.62 -12.75
C SER A 147 5.92 5.37 -12.93
N LEU A 148 5.65 4.67 -11.83
CA LEU A 148 4.77 3.50 -11.69
C LEU A 148 3.32 3.90 -11.37
N GLY A 149 3.03 5.20 -11.26
CA GLY A 149 1.68 5.70 -10.91
C GLY A 149 1.39 5.78 -9.40
N SER A 150 2.43 5.78 -8.56
CA SER A 150 2.35 6.06 -7.12
C SER A 150 3.75 6.36 -6.56
N ASP A 151 3.90 7.44 -5.78
CA ASP A 151 5.18 7.83 -5.15
C ASP A 151 5.74 6.75 -4.22
N LEU A 152 4.88 6.11 -3.44
CA LEU A 152 5.25 5.00 -2.57
C LEU A 152 5.80 3.81 -3.37
N PHE A 153 5.27 3.54 -4.56
CA PHE A 153 5.75 2.45 -5.42
C PHE A 153 7.08 2.84 -6.09
N ASN A 154 7.20 4.09 -6.55
CA ASN A 154 8.46 4.65 -7.06
C ASN A 154 9.58 4.56 -6.00
N ALA A 155 9.28 4.96 -4.76
CA ALA A 155 10.21 4.92 -3.64
C ALA A 155 10.52 3.50 -3.16
N GLN A 156 9.56 2.60 -3.12
CA GLN A 156 9.80 1.18 -2.82
C GLN A 156 10.71 0.52 -3.85
N LEU A 157 10.55 0.82 -5.15
CA LEU A 157 11.45 0.28 -6.18
C LEU A 157 12.85 0.88 -6.06
N ALA A 158 12.96 2.20 -5.83
CA ALA A 158 14.26 2.85 -5.61
C ALA A 158 14.97 2.32 -4.35
N GLY A 159 14.23 2.11 -3.26
CA GLY A 159 14.72 1.53 -2.02
C GLY A 159 15.21 0.10 -2.20
N TYR A 160 14.42 -0.75 -2.87
CA TYR A 160 14.81 -2.13 -3.17
C TYR A 160 16.04 -2.21 -4.08
N LEU A 161 16.10 -1.43 -5.17
CA LEU A 161 17.26 -1.43 -6.05
C LEU A 161 18.53 -0.92 -5.35
N SER A 162 18.41 0.12 -4.51
CA SER A 162 19.51 0.62 -3.67
C SER A 162 19.96 -0.43 -2.63
N TYR A 163 19.02 -1.20 -2.07
CA TYR A 163 19.33 -2.32 -1.18
C TYR A 163 20.10 -3.42 -1.91
N VAL A 164 19.66 -3.83 -3.11
CA VAL A 164 20.36 -4.85 -3.90
C VAL A 164 21.74 -4.38 -4.38
N GLU A 165 21.94 -3.10 -4.66
CA GLU A 165 23.26 -2.54 -5.00
C GLU A 165 24.23 -2.48 -3.80
N THR A 166 23.72 -2.37 -2.56
CA THR A 166 24.54 -2.15 -1.34
C THR A 166 24.70 -3.35 -0.41
N VAL A 167 23.71 -4.26 -0.39
CA VAL A 167 23.66 -5.47 0.46
C VAL A 167 23.64 -6.74 -0.41
N GLY A 168 22.98 -6.69 -1.57
CA GLY A 168 22.71 -7.83 -2.43
C GLY A 168 21.24 -8.25 -2.42
N THR A 169 20.89 -9.30 -3.17
CA THR A 169 19.54 -9.89 -3.16
C THR A 169 19.22 -10.40 -1.74
N PRO A 170 18.10 -10.00 -1.11
CA PRO A 170 17.73 -10.52 0.21
C PRO A 170 17.34 -12.00 0.15
N ASP A 171 17.62 -12.75 1.22
CA ASP A 171 17.20 -14.15 1.37
C ASP A 171 15.67 -14.31 1.38
N VAL A 172 14.97 -13.34 1.98
CA VAL A 172 13.51 -13.31 2.10
C VAL A 172 12.96 -11.98 1.60
N LEU A 173 12.12 -12.01 0.57
CA LEU A 173 11.34 -10.87 0.11
C LEU A 173 9.90 -10.96 0.61
N ILE A 174 9.47 -9.97 1.38
CA ILE A 174 8.05 -9.77 1.70
C ILE A 174 7.42 -8.93 0.59
N VAL A 175 6.27 -9.39 0.06
CA VAL A 175 5.45 -8.68 -0.94
C VAL A 175 3.98 -8.70 -0.56
N GLY A 176 3.19 -7.78 -1.12
CA GLY A 176 1.74 -7.73 -0.94
C GLY A 176 1.18 -6.32 -0.84
N SER A 177 -0.06 -6.21 -0.38
CA SER A 177 -0.78 -4.96 -0.22
C SER A 177 -0.30 -4.11 0.98
N SER A 178 -1.05 -3.06 1.33
CA SER A 178 -0.83 -2.27 2.54
C SER A 178 -0.75 -3.12 3.82
N ARG A 179 -1.39 -4.31 3.80
CA ARG A 179 -1.43 -5.23 4.93
C ARG A 179 -0.10 -5.97 5.15
N ALA A 180 0.69 -6.26 4.12
CA ALA A 180 2.07 -6.74 4.28
C ALA A 180 3.05 -5.60 4.59
N LEU A 181 2.88 -4.47 3.91
CA LEU A 181 3.68 -3.25 4.10
C LEU A 181 3.68 -2.74 5.55
N GLN A 182 2.56 -2.88 6.26
CA GLN A 182 2.37 -2.45 7.64
C GLN A 182 2.31 -3.60 8.66
N GLY A 183 2.15 -4.84 8.18
CA GLY A 183 1.79 -6.01 9.00
C GLY A 183 2.78 -7.17 8.98
N ILE A 184 3.91 -7.06 8.29
CA ILE A 184 5.04 -7.99 8.44
C ILE A 184 6.31 -7.17 8.64
N ASP A 185 6.82 -7.18 9.87
CA ASP A 185 8.04 -6.45 10.26
C ASP A 185 9.29 -7.26 9.83
N PRO A 186 10.10 -6.76 8.87
CA PRO A 186 11.28 -7.48 8.38
C PRO A 186 12.40 -7.55 9.42
N HIS A 187 12.56 -6.50 10.23
CA HIS A 187 13.61 -6.40 11.25
C HIS A 187 13.34 -7.34 12.43
N GLU A 188 12.09 -7.44 12.90
CA GLU A 188 11.70 -8.44 13.89
C GLU A 188 11.75 -9.86 13.31
N LEU A 189 11.46 -10.06 12.01
CA LEU A 189 11.62 -11.38 11.37
C LEU A 189 13.10 -11.81 11.37
N GLN A 190 14.02 -10.92 11.02
CA GLN A 190 15.46 -11.14 11.16
C GLN A 190 15.86 -11.49 12.61
N GLN A 191 15.40 -10.72 13.61
CA GLN A 191 15.73 -10.98 15.01
C GLN A 191 15.17 -12.32 15.51
N ALA A 192 13.94 -12.68 15.15
CA ALA A 192 13.31 -13.93 15.53
C ALA A 192 13.91 -15.16 14.82
N LEU A 193 14.48 -14.99 13.62
CA LEU A 193 15.27 -15.99 12.91
C LEU A 193 16.69 -16.13 13.50
N ALA A 194 17.35 -15.01 13.80
CA ALA A 194 18.67 -14.99 14.45
C ALA A 194 18.66 -15.70 15.82
N ALA A 195 17.60 -15.49 16.62
CA ALA A 195 17.37 -16.18 17.88
C ALA A 195 17.21 -17.72 17.75
N GLN A 196 17.05 -18.24 16.53
CA GLN A 196 16.95 -19.67 16.21
C GLN A 196 18.17 -20.21 15.45
N GLY A 197 19.26 -19.43 15.32
CA GLY A 197 20.49 -19.85 14.61
C GLY A 197 20.57 -19.41 13.14
N TYR A 198 19.63 -18.58 12.68
CA TYR A 198 19.63 -18.00 11.34
C TYR A 198 20.08 -16.52 11.41
N ALA A 199 21.30 -16.29 11.92
CA ALA A 199 21.81 -14.95 12.26
C ALA A 199 21.95 -14.01 11.04
N ASP A 200 22.36 -14.57 9.90
CA ASP A 200 22.79 -13.82 8.72
C ASP A 200 21.73 -13.84 7.60
N ILE A 201 20.45 -13.80 7.96
CA ILE A 201 19.33 -13.76 7.00
C ILE A 201 18.92 -12.31 6.74
N ASN A 202 18.89 -11.93 5.47
CA ASN A 202 18.45 -10.64 4.98
C ASN A 202 16.97 -10.66 4.60
N VAL A 203 16.18 -9.72 5.13
CA VAL A 203 14.75 -9.60 4.86
C VAL A 203 14.43 -8.18 4.37
N TYR A 204 13.76 -8.08 3.22
CA TYR A 204 13.27 -6.81 2.69
C TYR A 204 11.74 -6.85 2.48
N ASN A 205 11.05 -5.75 2.70
CA ASN A 205 9.60 -5.62 2.50
C ASN A 205 9.27 -4.72 1.31
N PHE A 206 9.19 -5.31 0.11
CA PHE A 206 8.81 -4.65 -1.13
C PHE A 206 7.29 -4.74 -1.34
N SER A 207 6.49 -4.34 -0.34
CA SER A 207 5.03 -4.30 -0.42
C SER A 207 4.51 -2.90 -0.76
N VAL A 208 3.36 -2.81 -1.44
CA VAL A 208 2.81 -1.52 -1.90
C VAL A 208 1.30 -1.38 -1.64
N ASN A 209 0.85 -0.15 -1.40
CA ASN A 209 -0.54 0.12 -1.05
C ASN A 209 -1.53 -0.41 -2.09
N GLY A 210 -2.41 -1.31 -1.65
CA GLY A 210 -3.46 -1.89 -2.50
C GLY A 210 -2.95 -2.81 -3.61
N ALA A 211 -1.76 -3.40 -3.50
CA ALA A 211 -1.34 -4.45 -4.42
C ALA A 211 -2.39 -5.57 -4.53
N THR A 212 -2.55 -6.11 -5.72
CA THR A 212 -3.37 -7.27 -6.06
C THR A 212 -2.47 -8.36 -6.65
N ALA A 213 -3.01 -9.55 -6.92
CA ALA A 213 -2.22 -10.61 -7.54
C ALA A 213 -1.59 -10.18 -8.88
N GLN A 214 -2.29 -9.39 -9.70
CA GLN A 214 -1.73 -8.84 -10.95
C GLN A 214 -0.61 -7.80 -10.72
N VAL A 215 -0.69 -7.01 -9.65
CA VAL A 215 0.38 -6.06 -9.29
C VAL A 215 1.62 -6.79 -8.78
N VAL A 216 1.43 -7.78 -7.89
CA VAL A 216 2.52 -8.61 -7.34
C VAL A 216 3.19 -9.45 -8.45
N GLU A 217 2.42 -9.96 -9.42
CA GLU A 217 2.94 -10.61 -10.61
C GLU A 217 3.89 -9.70 -11.40
N PHE A 218 3.44 -8.48 -11.74
CA PHE A 218 4.26 -7.53 -12.48
C PHE A 218 5.50 -7.08 -11.69
N MET A 219 5.40 -6.94 -10.36
CA MET A 219 6.56 -6.62 -9.52
C MET A 219 7.65 -7.69 -9.69
N MET A 220 7.32 -8.96 -9.50
CA MET A 220 8.30 -10.05 -9.55
C MET A 220 8.75 -10.41 -10.98
N GLY A 221 7.85 -10.30 -11.97
CA GLY A 221 8.16 -10.69 -13.36
C GLY A 221 8.76 -9.57 -14.23
N ASN A 222 8.65 -8.30 -13.83
CA ASN A 222 9.06 -7.17 -14.68
C ASN A 222 9.90 -6.08 -13.99
N LEU A 223 9.87 -5.96 -12.65
CA LEU A 223 10.60 -4.91 -11.91
C LEU A 223 11.85 -5.41 -11.19
N LEU A 224 11.80 -6.61 -10.61
CA LEU A 224 12.93 -7.16 -9.85
C LEU A 224 14.10 -7.53 -10.79
N PRO A 225 15.36 -7.28 -10.38
CA PRO A 225 16.53 -7.86 -11.02
C PRO A 225 16.62 -9.36 -10.72
N GLU A 226 17.21 -10.12 -11.65
CA GLU A 226 17.60 -11.51 -11.44
C GLU A 226 19.01 -11.58 -10.81
N PRO A 227 19.33 -12.55 -9.93
CA PRO A 227 18.44 -13.61 -9.45
C PRO A 227 17.38 -13.09 -8.45
N LEU A 228 16.15 -13.61 -8.56
CA LEU A 228 15.11 -13.34 -7.57
C LEU A 228 15.50 -13.83 -6.15
N PRO A 229 14.99 -13.17 -5.09
CA PRO A 229 15.06 -13.63 -3.71
C PRO A 229 14.59 -15.09 -3.55
N PRO A 230 15.37 -15.97 -2.91
CA PRO A 230 15.10 -17.41 -2.91
C PRO A 230 13.93 -17.83 -2.00
N VAL A 231 13.45 -16.95 -1.10
CA VAL A 231 12.16 -17.07 -0.43
C VAL A 231 11.30 -15.83 -0.68
N VAL A 232 10.04 -16.03 -1.05
CA VAL A 232 9.04 -14.96 -1.18
C VAL A 232 7.90 -15.18 -0.19
N VAL A 233 7.66 -14.21 0.69
CA VAL A 233 6.58 -14.18 1.66
C VAL A 233 5.52 -13.18 1.18
N TRP A 234 4.49 -13.68 0.51
CA TRP A 234 3.37 -12.86 0.04
C TRP A 234 2.30 -12.75 1.13
N GLY A 235 2.22 -11.60 1.79
CA GLY A 235 1.19 -11.31 2.79
C GLY A 235 0.00 -10.57 2.21
N ASP A 236 -1.20 -11.15 2.25
CA ASP A 236 -2.40 -10.43 1.82
C ASP A 236 -3.72 -10.98 2.39
N GLY A 237 -4.86 -10.59 1.81
CA GLY A 237 -6.15 -11.26 2.04
C GLY A 237 -7.06 -11.21 0.80
N SER A 238 -8.31 -11.63 0.97
CA SER A 238 -9.32 -11.74 -0.11
C SER A 238 -9.43 -10.52 -1.01
N ARG A 239 -9.21 -9.32 -0.45
CA ARG A 239 -9.27 -8.02 -1.15
C ARG A 239 -8.31 -7.92 -2.35
N ALA A 240 -7.19 -8.65 -2.33
CA ALA A 240 -6.19 -8.68 -3.42
C ALA A 240 -6.53 -9.69 -4.53
N PHE A 241 -7.58 -10.51 -4.31
CA PHE A 241 -7.97 -11.63 -5.15
C PHE A 241 -9.41 -11.56 -5.67
N ASN A 242 -10.27 -10.74 -5.06
CA ASN A 242 -11.63 -10.52 -5.56
C ASN A 242 -11.60 -9.86 -6.94
N GLU A 243 -11.99 -10.59 -8.00
CA GLU A 243 -12.09 -10.08 -9.38
C GLU A 243 -13.33 -9.19 -9.57
N GLY A 244 -14.37 -9.35 -8.73
CA GLY A 244 -15.62 -8.59 -8.80
C GLY A 244 -15.51 -7.11 -8.42
N ARG A 245 -14.38 -6.68 -7.84
CA ARG A 245 -14.09 -5.29 -7.47
C ARG A 245 -13.12 -4.62 -8.43
N ARG A 246 -13.29 -3.31 -8.64
CA ARG A 246 -12.39 -2.53 -9.52
C ARG A 246 -10.98 -2.41 -8.93
N ASP A 247 -10.01 -3.02 -9.61
CA ASP A 247 -8.58 -2.93 -9.29
C ASP A 247 -7.95 -1.61 -9.77
N ARG A 248 -8.07 -0.58 -8.93
CA ARG A 248 -7.53 0.76 -9.20
C ARG A 248 -6.00 0.80 -9.21
N THR A 249 -5.34 -0.09 -8.46
CA THR A 249 -3.88 -0.12 -8.34
C THR A 249 -3.28 -0.63 -9.65
N TRP A 250 -3.80 -1.76 -10.14
CA TRP A 250 -3.43 -2.32 -11.45
C TRP A 250 -3.82 -1.41 -12.60
N GLU A 251 -4.97 -0.71 -12.55
CA GLU A 251 -5.31 0.32 -13.54
C GLU A 251 -4.30 1.48 -13.57
N SER A 252 -3.92 2.02 -12.40
CA SER A 252 -2.91 3.10 -12.32
C SER A 252 -1.59 2.63 -12.90
N LEU A 253 -1.09 1.48 -12.43
CA LEU A 253 0.15 0.86 -12.89
C LEU A 253 0.15 0.62 -14.40
N ARG A 254 -0.91 0.03 -14.94
CA ARG A 254 -1.04 -0.29 -16.39
C ARG A 254 -1.06 0.96 -17.26
N SER A 255 -1.53 2.09 -16.74
CA SER A 255 -1.51 3.40 -17.43
C SER A 255 -0.14 4.10 -17.39
N SER A 256 0.74 3.65 -16.49
CA SER A 256 1.99 4.34 -16.16
C SER A 256 3.02 4.34 -17.30
N PRO A 257 3.98 5.29 -17.30
CA PRO A 257 5.17 5.21 -18.13
C PRO A 257 6.00 3.94 -17.90
N ALA A 258 6.24 3.54 -16.64
CA ALA A 258 7.03 2.36 -16.29
C ALA A 258 6.49 1.06 -16.90
N TYR A 259 5.18 0.82 -16.77
CA TYR A 259 4.54 -0.39 -17.27
C TYR A 259 4.67 -0.55 -18.80
N ARG A 260 4.75 0.56 -19.54
CA ARG A 260 5.02 0.52 -20.99
C ARG A 260 6.48 0.19 -21.28
N SER A 261 7.43 0.80 -20.57
CA SER A 261 8.86 0.47 -20.70
C SER A 261 9.13 -1.01 -20.40
N ALA A 262 8.58 -1.52 -19.31
CA ALA A 262 8.78 -2.89 -18.83
C ALA A 262 8.17 -3.99 -19.72
N GLN A 263 7.20 -3.64 -20.58
CA GLN A 263 6.71 -4.53 -21.65
C GLN A 263 7.66 -4.59 -22.84
N THR A 264 8.38 -3.49 -23.15
CA THR A 264 9.32 -3.46 -24.28
C THR A 264 10.64 -4.13 -23.96
N MET A 265 11.10 -4.06 -22.71
CA MET A 265 12.26 -4.77 -22.19
C MET A 265 12.02 -5.13 -20.71
N PRO A 266 11.64 -6.39 -20.40
CA PRO A 266 11.59 -6.88 -19.02
C PRO A 266 12.94 -6.68 -18.31
N GLY A 267 12.92 -6.26 -17.05
CA GLY A 267 14.14 -5.96 -16.28
C GLY A 267 14.87 -4.66 -16.65
N ALA A 268 14.51 -3.95 -17.73
CA ALA A 268 15.18 -2.68 -18.09
C ALA A 268 14.91 -1.53 -17.10
N LEU A 269 13.92 -1.67 -16.21
CA LEU A 269 13.71 -0.76 -15.07
C LEU A 269 14.67 -1.03 -13.89
N ALA A 270 15.29 -2.22 -13.83
CA ALA A 270 16.31 -2.53 -12.83
C ALA A 270 17.70 -2.01 -13.23
N PHE A 271 17.97 -1.79 -14.53
CA PHE A 271 19.27 -1.33 -15.02
C PHE A 271 19.17 -0.27 -16.13
N SER A 272 19.22 1.00 -15.73
CA SER A 272 19.97 2.00 -16.49
C SER A 272 21.35 2.14 -15.84
N PRO A 273 22.42 1.53 -16.37
CA PRO A 273 23.75 1.76 -15.84
C PRO A 273 24.08 3.24 -15.99
N VAL A 274 24.38 3.92 -14.88
CA VAL A 274 24.94 5.28 -14.92
C VAL A 274 26.15 5.23 -15.86
N ALA A 275 26.07 6.00 -16.95
CA ALA A 275 27.09 5.95 -18.01
C ALA A 275 28.47 6.19 -17.40
N LYS A 276 29.51 5.56 -17.96
CA LYS A 276 30.91 5.59 -17.48
C LYS A 276 31.60 6.96 -17.66
N GLN A 277 30.93 8.04 -17.27
CA GLN A 277 31.60 9.27 -16.86
C GLN A 277 32.33 8.97 -15.55
N PRO A 278 33.62 9.30 -15.43
CA PRO A 278 34.29 9.24 -14.14
C PRO A 278 33.73 10.36 -13.25
N MET A 279 32.74 10.02 -12.41
CA MET A 279 32.53 10.80 -11.18
C MET A 279 33.89 10.88 -10.48
N GLN A 280 34.34 12.10 -10.21
CA GLN A 280 35.64 12.30 -9.56
C GLN A 280 35.51 11.91 -8.08
N LEU A 281 35.74 10.63 -7.78
CA LEU A 281 35.80 10.07 -6.43
C LEU A 281 37.02 10.64 -5.67
N THR A 282 36.90 11.90 -5.28
CA THR A 282 37.81 12.59 -4.38
C THR A 282 37.06 13.53 -3.43
N ARG A 283 35.74 13.71 -3.62
CA ARG A 283 34.85 14.18 -2.54
C ARG A 283 34.74 13.05 -1.52
N ARG A 284 35.50 13.15 -0.43
CA ARG A 284 35.47 12.21 0.71
C ARG A 284 34.03 11.96 1.13
N ILE A 285 33.66 10.69 1.33
CA ILE A 285 32.41 10.32 1.99
C ILE A 285 32.54 10.73 3.46
N THR A 286 31.94 11.87 3.80
CA THR A 286 31.62 12.24 5.19
C THR A 286 30.18 11.82 5.48
N ALA A 287 29.78 11.79 6.75
CA ALA A 287 28.47 11.31 7.21
C ALA A 287 27.25 12.18 6.78
N ASN A 288 27.39 13.00 5.74
CA ASN A 288 26.40 13.94 5.24
C ASN A 288 26.09 13.69 3.74
N SER A 289 26.24 12.46 3.26
CA SER A 289 25.49 12.02 2.07
C SER A 289 24.00 12.04 2.44
N PRO A 290 23.13 12.77 1.72
CA PRO A 290 21.70 12.72 2.01
C PRO A 290 21.20 11.31 1.73
N LEU A 291 20.62 10.67 2.75
CA LEU A 291 19.78 9.49 2.55
C LEU A 291 18.61 9.89 1.65
N ILE A 292 18.10 8.94 0.86
CA ILE A 292 16.85 9.16 0.12
C ILE A 292 15.76 9.42 1.16
N GLU A 293 15.08 10.56 1.08
CA GLU A 293 13.90 10.83 1.92
C GLU A 293 12.76 9.91 1.48
N LEU A 294 12.66 8.77 2.17
CA LEU A 294 11.60 7.79 1.93
C LEU A 294 10.24 8.39 2.32
N PRO A 295 9.19 8.26 1.49
CA PRO A 295 7.94 8.98 1.69
C PRO A 295 7.16 8.46 2.90
N GLY A 296 6.91 9.35 3.86
CA GLY A 296 6.04 9.09 5.01
C GLY A 296 6.74 8.36 6.16
N ASN A 297 6.35 7.11 6.39
CA ASN A 297 6.80 6.27 7.50
C ASN A 297 7.55 5.00 7.03
N LEU A 298 8.06 5.02 5.79
CA LEU A 298 8.77 3.91 5.17
C LEU A 298 10.23 3.87 5.65
N ASP A 299 10.69 2.72 6.14
CA ASP A 299 12.06 2.53 6.63
C ASP A 299 13.02 1.93 5.57
N VAL A 300 14.29 1.77 5.94
CA VAL A 300 15.36 1.28 5.06
C VAL A 300 15.20 -0.17 4.60
N LEU A 301 14.30 -0.94 5.20
CA LEU A 301 13.93 -2.30 4.79
C LEU A 301 12.55 -2.32 4.08
N GLY A 302 12.00 -1.16 3.72
CA GLY A 302 10.72 -1.04 3.02
C GLY A 302 9.49 -1.26 3.91
N PHE A 303 9.63 -1.23 5.24
CA PHE A 303 8.51 -1.42 6.17
C PHE A 303 7.85 -0.09 6.58
N SER A 304 6.53 -0.10 6.74
CA SER A 304 5.70 1.08 7.07
C SER A 304 5.13 0.94 8.48
N ALA A 305 5.90 1.31 9.49
CA ALA A 305 5.50 1.14 10.88
C ALA A 305 4.29 2.04 11.25
N VAL A 306 3.18 1.42 11.68
CA VAL A 306 1.97 2.13 12.15
C VAL A 306 1.82 1.95 13.65
N SER A 307 1.82 3.05 14.41
CA SER A 307 1.77 3.07 15.87
C SER A 307 0.36 3.07 16.47
N ASP A 308 -0.67 3.30 15.64
CA ASP A 308 -2.07 3.37 16.07
C ASP A 308 -2.57 2.05 16.67
N ARG A 309 -3.49 2.17 17.64
CA ARG A 309 -4.13 1.03 18.30
C ARG A 309 -5.64 1.10 18.15
N PHE A 310 -6.18 0.14 17.41
CA PHE A 310 -7.60 0.00 17.19
C PHE A 310 -8.33 -0.36 18.48
N ASN A 311 -9.30 0.47 18.83
CA ASN A 311 -10.25 0.23 19.92
C ASN A 311 -11.67 0.33 19.30
N PRO A 312 -12.40 -0.77 19.12
CA PRO A 312 -13.68 -0.73 18.43
C PRO A 312 -14.73 0.11 19.17
N GLN A 313 -14.67 0.19 20.50
CA GLN A 313 -15.61 0.98 21.30
C GLN A 313 -15.47 2.48 21.06
N THR A 314 -14.27 3.01 20.79
CA THR A 314 -14.05 4.44 20.50
C THR A 314 -14.00 4.74 19.00
N TYR A 315 -13.37 3.89 18.20
CA TYR A 315 -13.24 4.07 16.75
C TYR A 315 -14.59 4.23 16.05
N TYR A 316 -15.55 3.34 16.36
CA TYR A 316 -16.87 3.38 15.71
C TYR A 316 -17.79 4.52 16.20
N GLN A 317 -17.36 5.33 17.17
CA GLN A 317 -18.03 6.61 17.51
C GLN A 317 -17.65 7.73 16.54
N GLN A 318 -16.48 7.63 15.89
CA GLN A 318 -15.91 8.64 15.01
C GLN A 318 -16.00 8.23 13.53
N THR A 319 -15.85 6.94 13.24
CA THR A 319 -15.95 6.34 11.90
C THR A 319 -17.16 5.41 11.85
N PRO A 320 -18.22 5.72 11.08
CA PRO A 320 -19.40 4.86 10.99
C PRO A 320 -19.05 3.42 10.54
N LYS A 321 -19.57 2.41 11.26
CA LYS A 321 -19.33 1.00 10.91
C LYS A 321 -20.06 0.64 9.61
N VAL A 322 -19.29 0.26 8.60
CA VAL A 322 -19.81 -0.34 7.35
C VAL A 322 -19.97 -1.84 7.56
N GLU A 323 -21.19 -2.35 7.41
CA GLU A 323 -21.48 -3.79 7.36
C GLU A 323 -20.95 -4.41 6.06
N GLY A 324 -20.54 -5.68 6.08
CA GLY A 324 -19.95 -6.36 4.91
C GLY A 324 -20.79 -6.29 3.64
N ARG A 325 -22.13 -6.31 3.76
CA ARG A 325 -23.08 -6.21 2.64
C ARG A 325 -23.10 -4.84 1.93
N TYR A 326 -22.37 -3.85 2.44
CA TYR A 326 -22.20 -2.52 1.87
C TYR A 326 -20.71 -2.16 1.67
N ASP A 327 -19.82 -3.14 1.82
CA ASP A 327 -18.38 -2.97 1.67
C ASP A 327 -17.94 -3.39 0.27
N GLY A 328 -17.64 -2.41 -0.58
CA GLY A 328 -17.20 -2.64 -1.97
C GLY A 328 -15.87 -3.39 -2.13
N ALA A 329 -15.26 -3.85 -1.03
CA ALA A 329 -14.24 -4.89 -1.07
C ALA A 329 -14.80 -6.30 -1.39
N TYR A 330 -16.07 -6.54 -1.09
CA TYR A 330 -16.80 -7.81 -1.29
C TYR A 330 -17.90 -7.71 -2.37
N ASP A 331 -18.04 -6.56 -3.03
CA ASP A 331 -18.88 -6.44 -4.23
C ASP A 331 -18.44 -7.48 -5.28
N GLY A 332 -19.43 -8.16 -5.87
CA GLY A 332 -19.24 -9.14 -6.95
C GLY A 332 -18.36 -10.35 -6.60
N PHE A 333 -18.16 -10.66 -5.31
CA PHE A 333 -17.07 -11.53 -4.83
C PHE A 333 -16.81 -12.79 -5.67
N ALA A 334 -15.69 -12.79 -6.39
CA ALA A 334 -15.26 -13.83 -7.32
C ALA A 334 -13.78 -14.16 -7.11
N LEU A 335 -13.41 -15.44 -7.18
CA LEU A 335 -12.04 -15.95 -6.95
C LEU A 335 -11.50 -16.73 -8.17
N ASP A 336 -12.12 -16.52 -9.31
CA ASP A 336 -11.67 -16.88 -10.65
C ASP A 336 -11.26 -15.61 -11.42
N GLY A 337 -10.77 -15.76 -12.66
CA GLY A 337 -10.33 -14.63 -13.48
C GLY A 337 -8.89 -14.19 -13.23
N ALA A 338 -8.60 -12.93 -13.53
CA ALA A 338 -7.24 -12.44 -13.77
C ALA A 338 -6.35 -12.44 -12.52
N GLN A 339 -6.92 -12.22 -11.32
CA GLN A 339 -6.17 -12.35 -10.06
C GLN A 339 -5.80 -13.81 -9.75
N ALA A 340 -6.71 -14.76 -10.00
CA ALA A 340 -6.45 -16.18 -9.79
C ALA A 340 -5.43 -16.73 -10.80
N ASP A 341 -5.52 -16.31 -12.06
CA ASP A 341 -4.53 -16.64 -13.09
C ASP A 341 -3.14 -16.04 -12.77
N ALA A 342 -3.07 -14.84 -12.18
CA ALA A 342 -1.83 -14.21 -11.76
C ALA A 342 -1.12 -15.01 -10.65
N LEU A 343 -1.83 -15.43 -9.59
CA LEU A 343 -1.30 -16.40 -8.63
C LEU A 343 -0.85 -17.71 -9.33
N GLY A 344 -1.58 -18.13 -10.36
CA GLY A 344 -1.21 -19.26 -11.19
C GLY A 344 0.14 -19.12 -11.89
N ARG A 345 0.42 -17.96 -12.48
CA ARG A 345 1.68 -17.65 -13.18
C ARG A 345 2.82 -17.36 -12.21
N ILE A 346 2.55 -16.66 -11.10
CA ILE A 346 3.49 -16.45 -9.99
C ILE A 346 4.03 -17.79 -9.49
N ALA A 347 3.15 -18.70 -9.04
CA ALA A 347 3.59 -19.96 -8.43
C ALA A 347 4.39 -20.83 -9.43
N ALA A 348 3.97 -20.86 -10.70
CA ALA A 348 4.69 -21.57 -11.76
C ALA A 348 6.08 -20.96 -12.05
N ASN A 349 6.22 -19.62 -12.04
CA ASN A 349 7.52 -18.97 -12.22
C ASN A 349 8.45 -19.24 -11.03
N MET A 350 7.97 -19.08 -9.79
CA MET A 350 8.76 -19.35 -8.58
C MET A 350 9.28 -20.79 -8.57
N GLN A 351 8.42 -21.77 -8.87
CA GLN A 351 8.84 -23.18 -9.02
C GLN A 351 9.87 -23.38 -10.15
N GLY A 352 9.69 -22.72 -11.30
CA GLY A 352 10.65 -22.76 -12.42
C GLY A 352 12.03 -22.18 -12.09
N GLN A 353 12.09 -21.24 -11.14
CA GLN A 353 13.32 -20.61 -10.65
C GLN A 353 13.86 -21.22 -9.33
N ASN A 354 13.22 -22.26 -8.79
CA ASN A 354 13.52 -22.84 -7.46
C ASN A 354 13.36 -21.84 -6.28
N VAL A 355 12.54 -20.81 -6.45
CA VAL A 355 12.16 -19.85 -5.40
C VAL A 355 11.02 -20.42 -4.55
N GLN A 356 11.15 -20.35 -3.23
CA GLN A 356 10.17 -20.88 -2.28
C GLN A 356 9.09 -19.84 -1.97
N LEU A 357 7.89 -20.06 -2.50
CA LEU A 357 6.74 -19.18 -2.27
C LEU A 357 5.97 -19.59 -1.00
N MET A 358 5.74 -18.62 -0.11
CA MET A 358 4.85 -18.69 1.03
C MET A 358 3.76 -17.62 0.92
N PHE A 359 2.50 -18.01 0.95
CA PHE A 359 1.37 -17.10 1.10
C PHE A 359 0.95 -16.99 2.57
N VAL A 360 0.76 -15.77 3.07
CA VAL A 360 0.30 -15.46 4.42
C VAL A 360 -1.05 -14.78 4.33
N ASN A 361 -2.12 -15.47 4.72
CA ASN A 361 -3.46 -14.90 4.78
C ASN A 361 -3.61 -14.09 6.07
N LEU A 362 -3.42 -12.77 5.97
CA LEU A 362 -3.22 -11.88 7.11
C LEU A 362 -4.50 -11.72 7.96
N PRO A 363 -4.36 -11.54 9.29
CA PRO A 363 -5.48 -11.50 10.23
C PRO A 363 -6.37 -10.27 10.01
N LEU A 364 -7.67 -10.40 10.31
CA LEU A 364 -8.64 -9.29 10.39
C LEU A 364 -9.21 -9.18 11.80
N SER A 365 -9.61 -7.97 12.22
CA SER A 365 -10.21 -7.80 13.55
C SER A 365 -11.61 -8.44 13.61
N GLY A 366 -11.98 -9.04 14.74
CA GLY A 366 -13.30 -9.67 14.91
C GLY A 366 -14.46 -8.67 14.84
N SER A 367 -14.17 -7.38 15.05
CA SER A 367 -15.16 -6.32 14.87
C SER A 367 -15.47 -6.04 13.38
N TYR A 368 -14.53 -6.34 12.48
CA TYR A 368 -14.68 -6.21 11.03
C TYR A 368 -15.27 -7.48 10.40
N LEU A 369 -14.87 -8.65 10.89
CA LEU A 369 -15.39 -9.97 10.51
C LEU A 369 -16.84 -10.22 10.97
N ASP A 370 -17.78 -9.42 10.46
CA ASP A 370 -19.19 -9.77 10.51
C ASP A 370 -19.51 -11.01 9.64
N ASN A 371 -20.67 -11.63 9.89
CA ASN A 371 -21.07 -12.87 9.23
C ASN A 371 -21.05 -12.81 7.69
N PHE A 372 -21.22 -11.62 7.09
CA PHE A 372 -21.19 -11.47 5.64
C PHE A 372 -19.75 -11.48 5.11
N ARG A 373 -18.83 -10.76 5.76
CA ARG A 373 -17.40 -10.84 5.41
C ARG A 373 -16.84 -12.22 5.68
N LEU A 374 -17.10 -12.79 6.86
CA LEU A 374 -16.61 -14.10 7.27
C LEU A 374 -17.06 -15.23 6.30
N TYR A 375 -18.27 -15.15 5.74
CA TYR A 375 -18.73 -16.09 4.71
C TYR A 375 -17.82 -16.11 3.47
N TYR A 376 -17.41 -14.93 2.97
CA TYR A 376 -16.53 -14.81 1.81
C TYR A 376 -15.05 -15.06 2.16
N GLU A 377 -14.57 -14.63 3.32
CA GLU A 377 -13.21 -14.97 3.77
C GLU A 377 -13.05 -16.49 3.92
N GLN A 378 -14.06 -17.23 4.40
CA GLN A 378 -14.05 -18.68 4.41
C GLN A 378 -14.03 -19.30 3.00
N GLN A 379 -14.57 -18.64 1.97
CA GLN A 379 -14.37 -19.07 0.58
C GLN A 379 -12.91 -18.84 0.16
N PHE A 380 -12.32 -17.71 0.53
CA PHE A 380 -10.92 -17.38 0.25
C PHE A 380 -9.94 -18.35 0.94
N GLN A 381 -10.19 -18.75 2.19
CA GLN A 381 -9.40 -19.78 2.88
C GLN A 381 -9.43 -21.12 2.10
N ARG A 382 -10.62 -21.57 1.68
CA ARG A 382 -10.77 -22.80 0.86
C ARG A 382 -10.11 -22.69 -0.52
N PHE A 383 -10.18 -21.52 -1.14
CA PHE A 383 -9.45 -21.21 -2.37
C PHE A 383 -7.94 -21.32 -2.14
N LEU A 384 -7.37 -20.62 -1.14
CA LEU A 384 -5.94 -20.67 -0.85
C LEU A 384 -5.45 -22.09 -0.52
N GLN A 385 -6.19 -22.85 0.29
CA GLN A 385 -5.88 -24.25 0.60
C GLN A 385 -5.84 -25.12 -0.67
N THR A 386 -6.77 -24.89 -1.60
CA THR A 386 -6.83 -25.57 -2.90
C THR A 386 -5.66 -25.16 -3.79
N GLN A 387 -5.39 -23.86 -3.93
CA GLN A 387 -4.31 -23.34 -4.78
C GLN A 387 -2.94 -23.74 -4.24
N SER A 388 -2.70 -23.66 -2.93
CA SER A 388 -1.48 -24.11 -2.26
C SER A 388 -1.20 -25.59 -2.55
N SER A 389 -2.21 -26.45 -2.40
CA SER A 389 -2.10 -27.89 -2.67
C SER A 389 -1.86 -28.21 -4.15
N GLN A 390 -2.45 -27.44 -5.07
CA GLN A 390 -2.34 -27.66 -6.52
C GLN A 390 -1.10 -27.03 -7.17
N LYS A 391 -0.58 -25.96 -6.59
CA LYS A 391 0.52 -25.14 -7.14
C LYS A 391 1.77 -25.15 -6.27
N GLY A 392 1.82 -26.00 -5.25
CA GLY A 392 3.02 -26.30 -4.45
C GLY A 392 3.67 -25.07 -3.81
N PHE A 393 2.88 -24.20 -3.18
CA PHE A 393 3.35 -23.09 -2.35
C PHE A 393 2.87 -23.25 -0.91
N ALA A 394 3.64 -22.77 0.07
CA ALA A 394 3.29 -22.86 1.48
C ALA A 394 2.16 -21.90 1.86
N LEU A 395 1.25 -22.30 2.75
CA LEU A 395 0.15 -21.45 3.24
C LEU A 395 0.22 -21.29 4.76
N VAL A 396 0.26 -20.05 5.22
CA VAL A 396 0.13 -19.65 6.62
C VAL A 396 -1.17 -18.86 6.77
N ASP A 397 -2.20 -19.48 7.36
CA ASP A 397 -3.54 -18.88 7.46
C ASP A 397 -3.77 -18.29 8.87
N LEU A 398 -3.77 -16.95 8.96
CA LEU A 398 -3.86 -16.20 10.21
C LEU A 398 -5.22 -15.50 10.40
N LEU A 399 -6.08 -15.53 9.37
CA LEU A 399 -7.30 -14.70 9.22
C LEU A 399 -8.06 -14.42 10.52
N THR A 400 -8.44 -15.49 11.23
CA THR A 400 -9.33 -15.48 12.40
C THR A 400 -8.59 -15.55 13.74
N GLN A 401 -7.25 -15.69 13.73
CA GLN A 401 -6.46 -15.93 14.94
C GLN A 401 -6.59 -14.78 15.97
N TRP A 402 -6.81 -13.55 15.50
CA TRP A 402 -6.81 -12.33 16.32
C TRP A 402 -8.18 -11.63 16.38
N GLU A 403 -9.28 -12.36 16.16
CA GLU A 403 -10.65 -11.84 16.26
C GLU A 403 -10.89 -11.03 17.56
N ASN A 404 -10.40 -11.58 18.69
CA ASN A 404 -10.55 -11.01 20.03
C ASN A 404 -9.35 -10.13 20.47
N GLN A 405 -8.44 -9.77 19.56
CA GLN A 405 -7.18 -9.07 19.87
C GLN A 405 -7.03 -7.75 19.09
N PRO A 406 -7.95 -6.77 19.27
CA PRO A 406 -7.95 -5.52 18.48
C PRO A 406 -6.69 -4.67 18.67
N GLY A 407 -5.94 -4.82 19.77
CA GLY A 407 -4.71 -4.08 20.03
C GLY A 407 -3.53 -4.33 19.08
N PHE A 408 -3.60 -5.38 18.25
CA PHE A 408 -2.65 -5.68 17.15
C PHE A 408 -3.01 -5.00 15.81
N PHE A 409 -4.07 -4.19 15.78
CA PHE A 409 -4.54 -3.51 14.60
C PHE A 409 -4.46 -1.99 14.75
N ALA A 410 -4.32 -1.28 13.63
CA ALA A 410 -4.40 0.18 13.56
C ALA A 410 -5.84 0.66 13.29
N ASP A 411 -6.51 -0.03 12.38
CA ASP A 411 -7.94 0.14 12.05
C ASP A 411 -8.62 -1.25 11.99
N PRO A 412 -9.92 -1.38 11.69
CA PRO A 412 -10.59 -2.68 11.66
C PRO A 412 -9.95 -3.77 10.76
N SER A 413 -9.07 -3.41 9.83
CA SER A 413 -8.49 -4.30 8.80
C SER A 413 -6.97 -4.16 8.54
N HIS A 414 -6.32 -3.09 8.99
CA HIS A 414 -4.87 -2.91 8.93
C HIS A 414 -4.18 -3.30 10.24
N ILE A 415 -3.10 -4.06 10.14
CA ILE A 415 -2.24 -4.49 11.26
C ILE A 415 -1.38 -3.30 11.72
N ASN A 416 -1.08 -3.20 13.02
CA ASN A 416 -0.15 -2.19 13.55
C ASN A 416 1.24 -2.79 13.87
N GLN A 417 2.20 -1.96 14.27
CA GLN A 417 3.57 -2.39 14.60
C GLN A 417 3.69 -3.47 15.70
N ASP A 418 2.69 -3.64 16.58
CA ASP A 418 2.71 -4.73 17.57
C ASP A 418 2.22 -6.03 16.94
N GLY A 419 1.17 -5.96 16.11
CA GLY A 419 0.73 -7.07 15.29
C GLY A 419 1.81 -7.49 14.28
N ALA A 420 2.46 -6.54 13.60
CA ALA A 420 3.50 -6.82 12.60
C ALA A 420 4.66 -7.64 13.19
N ARG A 421 5.08 -7.28 14.41
CA ARG A 421 6.10 -8.02 15.17
C ARG A 421 5.61 -9.38 15.66
N ALA A 422 4.34 -9.50 16.04
CA ALA A 422 3.74 -10.79 16.38
C ALA A 422 3.61 -11.72 15.16
N ILE A 423 3.26 -11.21 13.97
CA ILE A 423 3.28 -11.98 12.71
C ILE A 423 4.72 -12.40 12.38
N ALA A 424 5.68 -11.48 12.43
CA ALA A 424 7.09 -11.76 12.15
C ALA A 424 7.65 -12.90 13.04
N ARG A 425 7.39 -12.85 14.35
CA ARG A 425 7.76 -13.93 15.29
C ARG A 425 7.07 -15.26 14.98
N GLN A 426 5.80 -15.24 14.56
CA GLN A 426 5.07 -16.45 14.18
C GLN A 426 5.53 -17.01 12.83
N LEU A 427 5.97 -16.16 11.89
CA LEU A 427 6.57 -16.56 10.61
C LEU A 427 7.94 -17.20 10.81
N ALA A 428 8.79 -16.62 11.67
CA ALA A 428 10.08 -17.20 12.04
C ALA A 428 9.99 -18.63 12.60
N GLN A 429 8.83 -19.03 13.13
CA GLN A 429 8.56 -20.37 13.68
C GLN A 429 7.89 -21.33 12.66
N GLN A 430 7.60 -20.88 11.44
CA GLN A 430 6.94 -21.75 10.45
C GLN A 430 7.93 -22.76 9.87
N PRO A 431 7.63 -24.08 9.94
CA PRO A 431 8.48 -25.11 9.33
C PRO A 431 8.72 -24.90 7.84
N ALA A 432 7.77 -24.30 7.13
CA ALA A 432 7.92 -23.99 5.71
C ALA A 432 8.98 -22.91 5.43
N LEU A 433 9.11 -21.90 6.31
CA LEU A 433 10.14 -20.86 6.16
C LEU A 433 11.52 -21.41 6.53
N THR A 434 11.62 -22.09 7.68
CA THR A 434 12.90 -22.65 8.13
C THR A 434 13.41 -23.76 7.20
N ASN A 435 12.55 -24.61 6.63
CA ASN A 435 12.94 -25.59 5.62
C ASN A 435 13.42 -24.94 4.31
N ALA A 436 12.81 -23.83 3.88
CA ALA A 436 13.27 -23.07 2.73
C ALA A 436 14.67 -22.48 2.97
N LEU A 437 14.89 -21.80 4.10
CA LEU A 437 16.18 -21.24 4.50
C LEU A 437 17.28 -22.32 4.64
N ASN A 438 16.94 -23.50 5.16
CA ASN A 438 17.88 -24.63 5.22
C ASN A 438 18.22 -25.17 3.83
N SER A 439 17.26 -25.24 2.92
CA SER A 439 17.49 -25.69 1.54
C SER A 439 18.44 -24.76 0.77
N ILE A 440 18.35 -23.45 1.03
CA ILE A 440 19.26 -22.43 0.49
C ILE A 440 20.67 -22.64 1.07
N ARG A 441 20.80 -22.73 2.40
CA ARG A 441 22.09 -22.96 3.08
C ARG A 441 22.78 -24.26 2.62
N SER A 442 22.02 -25.33 2.38
CA SER A 442 22.53 -26.60 1.86
C SER A 442 22.90 -26.58 0.37
N SER A 443 22.63 -25.48 -0.35
CA SER A 443 22.96 -25.31 -1.78
C SER A 443 24.22 -24.48 -2.06
N ASP A 444 24.77 -23.81 -1.05
CA ASP A 444 26.06 -23.11 -1.15
C ASP A 444 27.22 -24.11 -0.96
N PRO A 445 28.06 -24.38 -1.99
CA PRO A 445 29.20 -25.30 -1.89
C PRO A 445 30.30 -24.82 -0.92
N SER A 446 30.23 -23.58 -0.43
CA SER A 446 31.09 -23.04 0.63
C SER A 446 30.76 -23.61 2.02
N SER A 447 29.62 -24.32 2.15
CA SER A 447 29.06 -24.76 3.44
C SER A 447 29.49 -26.15 3.90
N GLU A 448 30.38 -26.86 3.21
CA GLU A 448 30.98 -28.07 3.77
C GLU A 448 31.88 -27.71 4.96
N PRO A 449 31.59 -28.16 6.20
CA PRO A 449 32.56 -28.05 7.28
C PRO A 449 33.73 -28.96 6.92
N SER A 450 34.95 -28.40 6.84
CA SER A 450 36.16 -29.09 6.37
C SER A 450 36.27 -30.52 6.87
N ALA A 451 35.91 -31.48 6.02
CA ALA A 451 35.84 -32.87 6.38
C ALA A 451 37.26 -33.38 6.69
N GLU A 452 37.53 -33.70 7.94
CA GLU A 452 38.74 -34.40 8.34
C GLU A 452 38.81 -35.72 7.54
N PRO A 453 39.91 -35.98 6.81
CA PRO A 453 39.93 -37.08 5.84
C PRO A 453 39.68 -38.41 6.56
N PRO A 454 38.79 -39.27 6.02
CA PRO A 454 38.39 -40.48 6.72
C PRO A 454 39.60 -41.37 7.01
N PRO A 455 39.72 -41.93 8.23
CA PRO A 455 40.81 -42.83 8.56
C PRO A 455 40.79 -44.05 7.61
N SER A 456 41.99 -44.47 7.19
CA SER A 456 42.19 -45.45 6.13
C SER A 456 41.36 -46.73 6.28
N THR A 457 40.90 -47.26 5.14
CA THR A 457 40.10 -48.48 5.07
C THR A 457 40.89 -49.73 5.50
N ASP A 458 40.82 -50.04 6.79
CA ASP A 458 41.11 -51.36 7.35
C ASP A 458 40.15 -51.61 8.54
N LEU A 459 39.93 -52.89 8.87
CA LEU A 459 39.03 -53.35 9.96
C LEU A 459 37.50 -53.16 9.79
N LEU A 460 36.92 -53.63 8.67
CA LEU A 460 35.55 -54.18 8.73
C LEU A 460 35.29 -55.40 7.82
N LEU A 461 36.30 -56.26 7.65
CA LEU A 461 36.21 -57.49 6.83
C LEU A 461 36.03 -58.76 7.70
N GLU A 462 35.29 -58.66 8.81
CA GLU A 462 35.08 -59.79 9.73
C GLU A 462 33.73 -59.74 10.46
N ARG A 463 32.64 -60.16 9.78
CA ARG A 463 31.53 -60.97 10.34
C ARG A 463 30.43 -61.32 9.32
N LEU A 464 30.55 -62.52 8.75
CA LEU A 464 29.50 -63.55 8.65
C LEU A 464 28.08 -63.16 8.15
N ARG A 465 27.87 -63.35 6.84
CA ARG A 465 26.98 -64.35 6.16
C ARG A 465 25.51 -64.60 6.62
N PRO A 466 24.62 -65.11 5.73
CA PRO A 466 23.17 -64.80 5.76
C PRO A 466 22.23 -65.95 6.20
N THR A 467 20.93 -65.62 6.36
CA THR A 467 19.82 -66.57 6.60
C THR A 467 18.58 -66.25 5.74
N GLN A 468 17.69 -67.24 5.54
CA GLN A 468 16.49 -67.24 4.68
C GLN A 468 15.23 -67.68 5.50
N ILE A 469 13.97 -67.51 5.07
CA ILE A 469 13.42 -66.92 3.81
C ILE A 469 12.72 -65.56 4.14
N ASP A 470 11.46 -65.17 3.89
CA ASP A 470 10.29 -65.70 3.15
C ASP A 470 9.39 -64.53 2.62
N PRO A 471 8.69 -64.62 1.46
CA PRO A 471 8.04 -63.45 0.85
C PRO A 471 6.50 -63.54 0.79
N ASN A 472 5.76 -63.07 1.81
CA ASN A 472 4.32 -62.82 1.65
C ASN A 472 3.69 -61.81 2.64
N GLN A 473 3.30 -60.62 2.13
CA GLN A 473 1.95 -60.03 2.30
C GLN A 473 1.86 -58.66 1.60
N SER A 474 0.86 -58.49 0.74
CA SER A 474 0.47 -57.20 0.16
C SER A 474 -1.04 -57.07 0.14
N ALA A 475 -1.59 -56.15 0.94
CA ALA A 475 -3.02 -55.84 0.97
C ALA A 475 -3.24 -54.37 1.40
N PRO A 476 -3.87 -53.51 0.57
CA PRO A 476 -4.14 -52.13 0.93
C PRO A 476 -5.42 -52.00 1.78
N VAL A 477 -5.33 -51.25 2.89
CA VAL A 477 -6.49 -50.96 3.74
C VAL A 477 -7.42 -49.97 3.05
N ARG A 478 -8.66 -50.37 2.77
CA ARG A 478 -9.71 -49.47 2.27
C ARG A 478 -10.13 -48.47 3.35
N ARG A 479 -10.13 -47.18 3.02
CA ARG A 479 -10.81 -46.15 3.82
C ARG A 479 -12.34 -46.24 3.60
N PRO A 480 -13.17 -45.97 4.62
CA PRO A 480 -14.62 -45.81 4.43
C PRO A 480 -14.95 -44.52 3.66
N PRO A 481 -16.13 -44.44 3.00
CA PRO A 481 -16.57 -43.23 2.31
C PRO A 481 -16.96 -42.10 3.29
N PRO A 482 -16.90 -40.82 2.86
CA PRO A 482 -17.32 -39.69 3.68
C PRO A 482 -18.85 -39.64 3.88
N PRO A 483 -19.34 -39.02 4.98
CA PRO A 483 -20.77 -38.86 5.23
C PRO A 483 -21.43 -37.87 4.27
N VAL A 484 -22.72 -38.10 4.00
CA VAL A 484 -23.56 -37.26 3.13
C VAL A 484 -24.00 -35.99 3.89
N PRO A 485 -23.95 -34.78 3.29
CA PRO A 485 -24.40 -33.56 3.95
C PRO A 485 -25.94 -33.51 4.12
N PRO A 486 -26.46 -32.83 5.17
CA PRO A 486 -27.89 -32.68 5.39
C PRO A 486 -28.55 -31.77 4.35
N THR A 487 -29.79 -32.07 3.97
CA THR A 487 -30.61 -31.23 3.08
C THR A 487 -31.08 -29.94 3.77
N PRO A 488 -31.15 -28.81 3.05
CA PRO A 488 -31.69 -27.57 3.60
C PRO A 488 -33.19 -27.69 3.91
N PRO A 489 -33.72 -26.96 4.92
CA PRO A 489 -35.15 -26.90 5.19
C PRO A 489 -35.90 -26.15 4.08
N ASN A 490 -37.13 -26.58 3.80
CA ASN A 490 -38.02 -25.87 2.86
C ASN A 490 -38.39 -24.47 3.40
N PRO A 491 -38.60 -23.47 2.53
CA PRO A 491 -39.11 -22.17 2.93
C PRO A 491 -40.55 -22.28 3.49
N PRO A 492 -40.96 -21.39 4.41
CA PRO A 492 -42.33 -21.33 4.91
C PRO A 492 -43.30 -20.83 3.83
N ASN A 493 -44.56 -21.29 3.94
CA ASN A 493 -45.72 -20.74 3.22
C ASN A 493 -46.24 -19.45 3.86
#